data_AF-A0A8J3JY31-F1
#
_entry.id   AF-A0A8J3JY31-F1
#
_cell.length_a   1.000
_cell.length_b   1.000
_cell.length_c   1.000
_cell.angle_alpha   90.00
_cell.angle_beta   90.00
_cell.angle_gamma   90.00
#
_symmetry.space_group_name_H-M   'P 1'
#
loop_
_entity.id
_entity.type
_entity.pdbx_description
1 polymer ?
#
loop_
_entity_poly.entity_id
_entity_poly.type
_entity_poly.pdbx_seq_one_letter_code
_entity_poly.pdbx_strand_id
1 'polypeptide(L)'
;MPELPTGSLPVRVDAPTERRYAPSADLDLLDTRQILRVINEADRTVAEAVGAVLDPLSVVVEDAVAALQRGNRVHYVGAGTSGRLGVLDAAELPPTYNAPPTWFCAHIAGGPGALLAAVEDAEDDAAGGADELARCARAGDVVVGIAASGRTPYVLGALRAAGELGCRTALIAADPHATASAWVDVFIGVDTGPEVVTGSTRMKAATAQKLLLNAFSTAVMVRLGRVFSNFMIDVVPTNAKLRGRMLSMLVEATGHDEEDCRRTLDAAGGDLRAALVALLAGREVAAARGALAGHGNRVRDAVAALTE
;
A
#
# COMPACT_ATOMS: atom_id res chain seq x y z
N MET A 1 -29.67 30.23 -10.22
CA MET A 1 -28.32 29.76 -10.61
C MET A 1 -27.39 30.14 -9.49
N PRO A 2 -26.58 29.24 -8.93
CA PRO A 2 -25.58 29.63 -7.95
C PRO A 2 -24.56 30.53 -8.65
N GLU A 3 -24.18 31.64 -8.02
CA GLU A 3 -23.15 32.54 -8.52
C GLU A 3 -21.80 31.82 -8.52
N LEU A 4 -21.08 31.88 -9.65
CA LEU A 4 -19.72 31.36 -9.77
C LEU A 4 -18.79 32.19 -8.86
N PRO A 5 -17.91 31.56 -8.07
CA PRO A 5 -16.96 32.30 -7.23
C PRO A 5 -16.11 33.23 -8.08
N THR A 6 -16.18 34.53 -7.80
CA THR A 6 -15.33 35.55 -8.43
C THR A 6 -14.01 35.60 -7.67
N GLY A 7 -12.93 35.00 -8.21
CA GLY A 7 -11.62 35.22 -7.60
C GLY A 7 -10.47 34.24 -7.84
N SER A 8 -10.56 33.24 -8.71
CA SER A 8 -9.37 32.47 -9.13
C SER A 8 -9.23 32.49 -10.64
N LEU A 9 -8.04 32.86 -11.13
CA LEU A 9 -7.67 32.66 -12.53
C LEU A 9 -7.81 31.15 -12.84
N PRO A 10 -8.29 30.77 -14.04
CA PRO A 10 -8.37 29.36 -14.40
C PRO A 10 -6.98 28.72 -14.32
N VAL A 11 -6.82 27.75 -13.42
CA VAL A 11 -5.59 26.97 -13.30
C VAL A 11 -5.51 26.06 -14.51
N ARG A 12 -4.63 26.39 -15.47
CA ARG A 12 -4.36 25.50 -16.60
C ARG A 12 -3.70 24.23 -16.07
N VAL A 13 -4.34 23.10 -16.34
CA VAL A 13 -3.84 21.78 -15.95
C VAL A 13 -3.20 21.14 -17.16
N ASP A 14 -1.87 21.12 -17.21
CA ASP A 14 -1.13 20.47 -18.30
C ASP A 14 -0.69 19.03 -17.90
N ALA A 15 -1.40 18.39 -16.96
CA ALA A 15 -1.13 17.02 -16.53
C ALA A 15 -1.53 16.01 -17.62
N PRO A 16 -0.77 14.91 -17.81
CA PRO A 16 -1.11 13.87 -18.78
C PRO A 16 -2.54 13.34 -18.67
N THR A 17 -3.06 13.24 -17.43
CA THR A 17 -4.39 12.72 -17.09
C THR A 17 -5.55 13.59 -17.57
N GLU A 18 -5.31 14.88 -17.83
CA GLU A 18 -6.33 15.83 -18.32
C GLU A 18 -6.36 15.95 -19.84
N ARG A 19 -5.42 15.30 -20.55
CA ARG A 19 -5.41 15.28 -22.02
C ARG A 19 -6.50 14.33 -22.54
N ARG A 20 -7.00 14.58 -23.75
CA ARG A 20 -7.90 13.65 -24.44
C ARG A 20 -7.15 12.38 -24.86
N TYR A 21 -7.76 11.22 -24.64
CA TYR A 21 -7.27 9.94 -25.15
C TYR A 21 -7.78 9.71 -26.57
N ALA A 22 -6.90 9.74 -27.57
CA ALA A 22 -7.29 9.66 -28.98
C ALA A 22 -8.11 8.39 -29.35
N PRO A 23 -7.78 7.18 -28.84
CA PRO A 23 -8.57 5.98 -29.13
C PRO A 23 -10.01 6.00 -28.59
N SER A 24 -10.34 6.91 -27.66
CA SER A 24 -11.70 7.09 -27.13
C SER A 24 -12.35 8.41 -27.56
N ALA A 25 -11.89 9.01 -28.67
CA ALA A 25 -12.40 10.30 -29.14
C ALA A 25 -13.93 10.32 -29.34
N ASP A 26 -14.49 9.21 -29.84
CA ASP A 26 -15.92 9.01 -30.13
C ASP A 26 -16.51 7.87 -29.27
N LEU A 27 -16.06 7.76 -28.01
CA LEU A 27 -16.43 6.67 -27.09
C LEU A 27 -17.95 6.48 -26.95
N ASP A 28 -18.72 7.56 -27.02
CA ASP A 28 -20.17 7.60 -26.89
C ASP A 28 -20.93 7.06 -28.12
N LEU A 29 -20.26 6.91 -29.26
CA LEU A 29 -20.81 6.32 -30.49
C LEU A 29 -20.59 4.81 -30.59
N LEU A 30 -19.74 4.25 -29.71
CA LEU A 30 -19.39 2.84 -29.72
C LEU A 30 -20.47 1.98 -29.06
N ASP A 31 -20.60 0.74 -29.52
CA ASP A 31 -21.41 -0.25 -28.81
C ASP A 31 -20.75 -0.66 -27.48
N THR A 32 -21.52 -1.30 -26.60
CA THR A 32 -21.04 -1.70 -25.27
C THR A 32 -19.77 -2.55 -25.31
N ARG A 33 -19.63 -3.48 -26.27
CA ARG A 33 -18.45 -4.36 -26.36
C ARG A 33 -17.23 -3.58 -26.82
N GLN A 34 -17.41 -2.64 -27.75
CA GLN A 34 -16.36 -1.75 -28.22
C GLN A 34 -15.89 -0.82 -27.10
N ILE A 35 -16.81 -0.22 -26.32
CA ILE A 35 -16.47 0.57 -25.12
C ILE A 35 -15.60 -0.23 -24.16
N LEU A 36 -16.02 -1.45 -23.80
CA LEU A 36 -15.27 -2.32 -22.89
C LEU A 36 -13.89 -2.71 -23.44
N ARG A 37 -13.77 -2.90 -24.76
CA ARG A 37 -12.47 -3.18 -25.40
C ARG A 37 -11.53 -1.98 -25.32
N VAL A 38 -12.03 -0.75 -25.55
CA VAL A 38 -11.21 0.47 -25.44
C VAL A 38 -10.72 0.67 -24.00
N ILE A 39 -11.58 0.43 -23.01
CA ILE A 39 -11.21 0.48 -21.58
C ILE A 39 -10.12 -0.55 -21.29
N ASN A 40 -10.33 -1.82 -21.65
CA ASN A 40 -9.37 -2.87 -21.37
C ASN A 40 -8.01 -2.64 -22.04
N GLU A 41 -7.99 -2.16 -23.29
CA GLU A 41 -6.73 -1.87 -23.98
C GLU A 41 -5.96 -0.74 -23.29
N ALA A 42 -6.65 0.28 -22.79
CA ALA A 42 -6.03 1.33 -22.00
C ALA A 42 -5.46 0.77 -20.67
N ASP A 43 -6.21 -0.10 -19.98
CA ASP A 43 -5.80 -0.68 -18.70
C ASP A 43 -4.53 -1.55 -18.81
N ARG A 44 -4.29 -2.20 -19.96
CA ARG A 44 -3.08 -3.02 -20.17
C ARG A 44 -1.79 -2.23 -20.01
N THR A 45 -1.81 -0.93 -20.31
CA THR A 45 -0.64 -0.04 -20.20
C THR A 45 -0.23 0.25 -18.74
N VAL A 46 -1.15 0.03 -17.79
CA VAL A 46 -0.94 0.42 -16.39
C VAL A 46 0.17 -0.39 -15.73
N ALA A 47 0.27 -1.69 -16.00
CA ALA A 47 1.29 -2.54 -15.40
C ALA A 47 2.71 -2.14 -15.86
N GLU A 48 2.87 -1.74 -17.13
CA GLU A 48 4.14 -1.26 -17.68
C GLU A 48 4.54 0.07 -17.03
N ALA A 49 3.60 1.01 -16.88
CA ALA A 49 3.84 2.28 -16.21
C ALA A 49 4.25 2.10 -14.74
N VAL A 50 3.62 1.17 -14.02
CA VAL A 50 4.00 0.80 -12.64
C VAL A 50 5.40 0.17 -12.62
N GLY A 51 5.72 -0.69 -13.58
CA GLY A 51 7.05 -1.31 -13.71
C GLY A 51 8.18 -0.29 -13.88
N ALA A 52 7.91 0.85 -14.52
CA ALA A 52 8.89 1.91 -14.74
C ALA A 52 9.27 2.70 -13.48
N VAL A 53 8.52 2.56 -12.37
CA VAL A 53 8.73 3.34 -11.13
C VAL A 53 9.07 2.46 -9.92
N LEU A 54 9.52 1.22 -10.14
CA LEU A 54 9.83 0.29 -9.04
C LEU A 54 11.06 0.74 -8.22
N ASP A 55 12.04 1.40 -8.85
CA ASP A 55 13.24 1.89 -8.16
C ASP A 55 12.91 2.90 -7.05
N PRO A 56 12.20 4.02 -7.31
CA PRO A 56 11.80 4.93 -6.24
C PRO A 56 10.84 4.27 -5.24
N LEU A 57 9.97 3.35 -5.67
CA LEU A 57 9.11 2.59 -4.75
C LEU A 57 9.94 1.77 -3.75
N SER A 58 11.03 1.15 -4.21
CA SER A 58 11.92 0.35 -3.36
C SER A 58 12.55 1.18 -2.23
N VAL A 59 12.89 2.45 -2.50
CA VAL A 59 13.40 3.37 -1.46
C VAL A 59 12.36 3.59 -0.37
N VAL A 60 11.10 3.84 -0.75
CA VAL A 60 10.01 4.00 0.23
C VAL A 60 9.78 2.72 1.03
N VAL A 61 9.91 1.54 0.41
CA VAL A 61 9.85 0.24 1.12
C VAL A 61 10.93 0.16 2.19
N GLU A 62 12.18 0.49 1.88
CA GLU A 62 13.27 0.47 2.87
C GLU A 62 13.03 1.45 4.02
N ASP A 63 12.60 2.67 3.69
CA ASP A 63 12.29 3.70 4.67
C ASP A 63 11.17 3.23 5.63
N ALA A 64 10.12 2.61 5.09
CA ALA A 64 9.01 2.06 5.87
C ALA A 64 9.42 0.87 6.74
N VAL A 65 10.22 -0.06 6.20
CA VAL A 65 10.75 -1.20 6.97
C VAL A 65 11.58 -0.69 8.15
N ALA A 66 12.49 0.25 7.92
CA ALA A 66 13.34 0.82 8.96
C ALA A 66 12.53 1.59 10.02
N ALA A 67 11.50 2.35 9.60
CA ALA A 67 10.60 3.05 10.51
C ALA A 67 9.84 2.07 11.41
N LEU A 68 9.20 1.05 10.84
CA LEU A 68 8.42 0.06 11.60
C LEU A 68 9.30 -0.75 12.56
N GLN A 69 10.53 -1.09 12.17
CA GLN A 69 11.50 -1.76 13.06
C GLN A 69 11.93 -0.89 14.25
N ARG A 70 11.91 0.44 14.10
CA ARG A 70 12.17 1.40 15.19
C ARG A 70 10.92 1.73 16.02
N GLY A 71 9.78 1.11 15.74
CA GLY A 71 8.52 1.35 16.44
C GLY A 71 7.72 2.56 15.92
N ASN A 72 8.12 3.14 14.79
CA ASN A 72 7.39 4.19 14.11
C ASN A 72 6.30 3.60 13.21
N ARG A 73 5.58 4.46 12.48
CA ARG A 73 4.40 4.09 11.66
C ARG A 73 4.51 4.61 10.24
N VAL A 74 3.64 4.07 9.38
CA VAL A 74 3.43 4.51 8.01
C VAL A 74 2.05 5.17 7.92
N HIS A 75 1.99 6.34 7.30
CA HIS A 75 0.77 7.12 7.12
C HIS A 75 0.44 7.23 5.63
N TYR A 76 -0.75 6.83 5.23
CA TYR A 76 -1.30 7.16 3.91
C TYR A 76 -2.14 8.42 4.03
N VAL A 77 -1.98 9.37 3.11
CA VAL A 77 -2.80 10.58 3.07
C VAL A 77 -3.30 10.85 1.65
N GLY A 78 -4.61 11.01 1.49
CA GLY A 78 -5.23 11.18 0.18
C GLY A 78 -6.62 11.79 0.24
N ALA A 79 -7.15 12.18 -0.92
CA ALA A 79 -8.54 12.60 -1.09
C ALA A 79 -9.26 11.69 -2.08
N GLY A 80 -10.60 11.68 -2.02
CA GLY A 80 -11.44 10.95 -2.98
C GLY A 80 -11.00 9.49 -3.19
N THR A 81 -10.85 9.09 -4.46
CA THR A 81 -10.42 7.72 -4.81
C THR A 81 -9.05 7.36 -4.23
N SER A 82 -8.09 8.29 -4.27
CA SER A 82 -6.74 8.05 -3.76
C SER A 82 -6.73 7.79 -2.25
N GLY A 83 -7.49 8.57 -1.48
CA GLY A 83 -7.65 8.34 -0.04
C GLY A 83 -8.32 7.00 0.26
N ARG A 84 -9.36 6.63 -0.50
CA ARG A 84 -10.05 5.33 -0.35
C ARG A 84 -9.12 4.14 -0.63
N LEU A 85 -8.25 4.24 -1.62
CA LEU A 85 -7.27 3.19 -1.92
C LEU A 85 -6.24 3.03 -0.79
N GLY A 86 -5.78 4.14 -0.18
CA GLY A 86 -4.93 4.08 1.00
C GLY A 86 -5.62 3.39 2.19
N VAL A 87 -6.90 3.69 2.43
CA VAL A 87 -7.70 3.02 3.47
C VAL A 87 -7.89 1.54 3.17
N LEU A 88 -8.17 1.19 1.91
CA LEU A 88 -8.32 -0.21 1.49
C LEU A 88 -7.07 -1.02 1.76
N ASP A 89 -5.90 -0.55 1.30
CA ASP A 89 -4.63 -1.25 1.49
C ASP A 89 -4.31 -1.42 2.99
N ALA A 90 -4.43 -0.36 3.79
CA ALA A 90 -4.17 -0.44 5.23
C ALA A 90 -5.11 -1.41 5.97
N ALA A 91 -6.38 -1.49 5.57
CA ALA A 91 -7.38 -2.39 6.16
C ALA A 91 -7.11 -3.87 5.86
N GLU A 92 -6.41 -4.18 4.77
CA GLU A 92 -6.08 -5.54 4.36
C GLU A 92 -4.86 -6.11 5.10
N LEU A 93 -4.02 -5.26 5.72
CA LEU A 93 -2.78 -5.72 6.37
C LEU A 93 -2.99 -6.53 7.65
N PRO A 94 -3.89 -6.16 8.58
CA PRO A 94 -4.16 -6.98 9.76
C PRO A 94 -4.65 -8.40 9.44
N PRO A 95 -5.68 -8.63 8.59
CA PRO A 95 -6.13 -9.99 8.30
C PRO A 95 -5.16 -10.80 7.43
N THR A 96 -4.32 -10.14 6.63
CA THR A 96 -3.36 -10.81 5.73
C THR A 96 -2.06 -11.17 6.46
N TYR A 97 -1.45 -10.21 7.15
CA TYR A 97 -0.10 -10.36 7.71
C TYR A 97 -0.07 -10.37 9.24
N ASN A 98 -1.25 -10.35 9.90
CA ASN A 98 -1.37 -10.15 11.35
C ASN A 98 -0.56 -8.92 11.80
N ALA A 99 -0.55 -7.90 10.93
CA ALA A 99 0.11 -6.63 11.20
C ALA A 99 -0.71 -5.86 12.24
N PRO A 100 -0.06 -5.24 13.24
CA PRO A 100 -0.74 -4.33 14.15
C PRO A 100 -1.51 -3.25 13.37
N PRO A 101 -2.77 -2.96 13.72
CA PRO A 101 -3.59 -1.99 12.98
C PRO A 101 -3.03 -0.55 13.05
N THR A 102 -2.07 -0.31 13.95
CA THR A 102 -1.38 0.98 14.11
C THR A 102 -0.17 1.15 13.20
N TRP A 103 0.32 0.09 12.55
CA TRP A 103 1.48 0.17 11.67
C TRP A 103 1.21 1.03 10.43
N PHE A 104 0.02 0.91 9.86
CA PHE A 104 -0.42 1.67 8.70
C PHE A 104 -1.69 2.44 9.05
N CYS A 105 -1.59 3.77 9.06
CA CYS A 105 -2.68 4.67 9.37
C CYS A 105 -3.11 5.44 8.11
N ALA A 106 -4.37 5.33 7.70
CA ALA A 106 -4.87 6.00 6.51
C ALA A 106 -5.74 7.21 6.85
N HIS A 107 -5.43 8.35 6.20
CA HIS A 107 -6.06 9.65 6.38
C HIS A 107 -6.71 10.07 5.08
N ILE A 108 -8.03 10.26 5.11
CA ILE A 108 -8.81 10.69 3.95
C ILE A 108 -9.38 12.09 4.19
N ALA A 109 -9.21 12.97 3.21
CA ALA A 109 -9.82 14.30 3.21
C ALA A 109 -11.34 14.18 3.43
N GLY A 110 -11.89 14.98 4.35
CA GLY A 110 -13.31 14.90 4.75
C GLY A 110 -13.62 13.81 5.80
N GLY A 111 -12.61 13.05 6.25
CA GLY A 111 -12.74 12.08 7.34
C GLY A 111 -13.51 10.81 6.96
N PRO A 112 -13.90 9.96 7.94
CA PRO A 112 -14.47 8.64 7.68
C PRO A 112 -15.72 8.63 6.80
N GLY A 113 -16.54 9.71 6.84
CA GLY A 113 -17.71 9.86 5.98
C GLY A 113 -17.36 9.88 4.48
N ALA A 114 -16.16 10.35 4.13
CA ALA A 114 -15.67 10.42 2.75
C ALA A 114 -15.46 9.02 2.10
N LEU A 115 -15.47 7.96 2.91
CA LEU A 115 -15.45 6.58 2.41
C LEU A 115 -16.73 6.22 1.67
N LEU A 116 -17.88 6.74 2.11
CA LEU A 116 -19.19 6.39 1.59
C LEU A 116 -19.73 7.42 0.58
N ALA A 117 -19.38 8.70 0.75
CA ALA A 117 -19.83 9.78 -0.12
C ALA A 117 -18.65 10.70 -0.46
N ALA A 118 -18.72 11.39 -1.60
CA ALA A 118 -17.80 12.49 -1.86
C ALA A 118 -18.11 13.65 -0.90
N VAL A 119 -17.07 14.32 -0.41
CA VAL A 119 -17.19 15.53 0.41
C VAL A 119 -16.64 16.67 -0.45
N GLU A 120 -17.50 17.64 -0.79
CA GLU A 120 -17.10 18.82 -1.55
C GLU A 120 -16.03 19.62 -0.79
N ASP A 121 -15.11 20.24 -1.53
CA ASP A 121 -14.01 21.12 -1.07
C ASP A 121 -12.98 20.51 -0.09
N ALA A 122 -13.18 19.28 0.38
CA ALA A 122 -12.25 18.66 1.33
C ALA A 122 -10.84 18.47 0.77
N GLU A 123 -10.71 18.28 -0.55
CA GLU A 123 -9.41 18.10 -1.20
C GLU A 123 -8.60 19.40 -1.34
N ASP A 124 -9.29 20.54 -1.28
CA ASP A 124 -8.69 21.89 -1.39
C ASP A 124 -8.24 22.45 -0.03
N ASP A 125 -8.53 21.75 1.07
CA ASP A 125 -8.15 22.16 2.43
C ASP A 125 -6.71 21.73 2.78
N ALA A 126 -5.73 22.54 2.37
CA ALA A 126 -4.33 22.33 2.73
C ALA A 126 -4.07 22.38 4.25
N ALA A 127 -4.79 23.24 4.99
CA ALA A 127 -4.63 23.38 6.43
C ALA A 127 -5.15 22.14 7.16
N GLY A 128 -6.29 21.59 6.73
CA GLY A 128 -6.83 20.35 7.28
C GLY A 128 -5.89 19.16 7.12
N GLY A 129 -5.19 19.07 5.98
CA GLY A 129 -4.15 18.04 5.78
C GLY A 129 -2.96 18.22 6.72
N ALA A 130 -2.47 19.45 6.87
CA ALA A 130 -1.38 19.78 7.79
C ALA A 130 -1.74 19.47 9.25
N ASP A 131 -2.92 19.91 9.69
CA ASP A 131 -3.43 19.71 11.05
C ASP A 131 -3.63 18.23 11.38
N GLU A 132 -4.11 17.43 10.42
CA GLU A 132 -4.26 15.99 10.61
C GLU A 132 -2.92 15.32 10.91
N LEU A 133 -1.89 15.61 10.11
CA LEU A 133 -0.57 15.02 10.30
C LEU A 133 0.15 15.58 11.54
N ALA A 134 -0.05 16.86 11.88
CA ALA A 134 0.45 17.45 13.12
C ALA A 134 -0.08 16.73 14.37
N ARG A 135 -1.34 16.28 14.36
CA ARG A 135 -1.91 15.49 15.45
C ARG A 135 -1.42 14.05 15.44
N CYS A 136 -1.36 13.43 14.27
CA CYS A 136 -1.26 11.99 14.13
C CYS A 136 0.16 11.45 13.94
N ALA A 137 1.06 12.16 13.27
CA ALA A 137 2.42 11.70 12.92
C ALA A 137 3.48 12.20 13.91
N ARG A 138 4.63 11.51 13.97
CA ARG A 138 5.77 11.83 14.84
C ARG A 138 7.08 11.70 14.05
N ALA A 139 8.13 12.35 14.54
CA ALA A 139 9.46 12.26 13.94
C ALA A 139 9.88 10.80 13.71
N GLY A 140 10.36 10.49 12.50
CA GLY A 140 10.74 9.14 12.09
C GLY A 140 9.61 8.25 11.55
N ASP A 141 8.34 8.72 11.56
CA ASP A 141 7.26 8.11 10.78
C ASP A 141 7.53 8.30 9.26
N VAL A 142 6.87 7.49 8.43
CA VAL A 142 6.86 7.64 6.96
C VAL A 142 5.48 8.09 6.52
N VAL A 143 5.39 9.15 5.72
CA VAL A 143 4.12 9.68 5.20
C VAL A 143 4.11 9.59 3.68
N VAL A 144 3.16 8.81 3.15
CA VAL A 144 2.97 8.59 1.72
C VAL A 144 1.68 9.30 1.29
N GLY A 145 1.86 10.39 0.56
CA GLY A 145 0.78 11.13 -0.10
C GLY A 145 0.34 10.43 -1.38
N ILE A 146 -0.97 10.41 -1.63
CA ILE A 146 -1.56 9.78 -2.80
C ILE A 146 -2.49 10.79 -3.46
N ALA A 147 -2.10 11.27 -4.64
CA ALA A 147 -2.87 12.24 -5.40
C ALA A 147 -2.62 12.05 -6.90
N ALA A 148 -3.63 11.63 -7.67
CA ALA A 148 -3.47 11.40 -9.11
C ALA A 148 -2.90 12.64 -9.83
N SER A 149 -3.40 13.82 -9.47
CA SER A 149 -2.95 15.10 -10.03
C SER A 149 -1.59 15.58 -9.53
N GLY A 150 -1.04 14.97 -8.48
CA GLY A 150 0.21 15.41 -7.83
C GLY A 150 0.15 16.79 -7.17
N ARG A 151 -1.03 17.43 -7.10
CA ARG A 151 -1.19 18.83 -6.65
C ARG A 151 -2.32 19.07 -5.66
N THR A 152 -3.00 18.01 -5.21
CA THR A 152 -4.13 18.10 -4.27
C THR A 152 -3.72 18.82 -2.98
N PRO A 153 -4.30 20.01 -2.67
CA PRO A 153 -3.86 20.84 -1.54
C PRO A 153 -3.83 20.12 -0.19
N TYR A 154 -4.86 19.34 0.16
CA TYR A 154 -4.90 18.54 1.39
C TYR A 154 -3.67 17.61 1.53
N VAL A 155 -3.31 16.91 0.45
CA VAL A 155 -2.17 15.99 0.42
C VAL A 155 -0.85 16.76 0.53
N LEU A 156 -0.71 17.86 -0.19
CA LEU A 156 0.53 18.65 -0.16
C LEU A 156 0.75 19.34 1.19
N GLY A 157 -0.32 19.83 1.82
CA GLY A 157 -0.28 20.39 3.18
C GLY A 157 0.16 19.36 4.21
N ALA A 158 -0.41 18.15 4.14
CA ALA A 158 -0.02 17.02 4.98
C ALA A 158 1.46 16.64 4.82
N LEU A 159 1.96 16.56 3.59
CA LEU A 159 3.36 16.20 3.33
C LEU A 159 4.34 17.27 3.85
N ARG A 160 4.01 18.56 3.70
CA ARG A 160 4.83 19.65 4.25
C ARG A 160 4.93 19.58 5.76
N ALA A 161 3.78 19.47 6.44
CA ALA A 161 3.74 19.34 7.90
C ALA A 161 4.50 18.10 8.38
N ALA A 162 4.37 16.97 7.68
CA ALA A 162 5.12 15.75 7.99
C ALA A 162 6.64 15.95 7.87
N GLY A 163 7.12 16.61 6.82
CA GLY A 163 8.54 16.93 6.65
C GLY A 163 9.08 17.83 7.77
N GLU A 164 8.32 18.86 8.17
CA GLU A 164 8.67 19.76 9.28
C GLU A 164 8.74 19.02 10.63
N LEU A 165 7.95 17.96 10.82
CA LEU A 165 7.99 17.10 11.99
C LEU A 165 9.16 16.10 11.99
N GLY A 166 9.95 16.05 10.91
CA GLY A 166 11.03 15.06 10.74
C GLY A 166 10.53 13.67 10.33
N CYS A 167 9.38 13.59 9.65
CA CYS A 167 8.95 12.37 8.97
C CYS A 167 9.66 12.25 7.61
N ARG A 168 9.79 11.02 7.12
CA ARG A 168 10.16 10.77 5.72
C ARG A 168 8.92 10.92 4.84
N THR A 169 9.02 11.61 3.72
CA THR A 169 7.87 11.94 2.86
C THR A 169 7.97 11.30 1.48
N ALA A 170 6.87 10.72 1.00
CA ALA A 170 6.77 10.22 -0.36
C ALA A 170 5.46 10.67 -1.02
N LEU A 171 5.46 10.83 -2.34
CA LEU A 171 4.26 11.14 -3.11
C LEU A 171 4.09 10.19 -4.29
N ILE A 172 2.93 9.55 -4.37
CA ILE A 172 2.47 8.78 -5.54
C ILE A 172 1.53 9.66 -6.35
N ALA A 173 1.88 9.93 -7.60
CA ALA A 173 1.09 10.72 -8.54
C ALA A 173 1.02 10.06 -9.92
N ALA A 174 -0.03 10.36 -10.68
CA ALA A 174 -0.18 9.96 -12.08
C ALA A 174 0.28 11.05 -13.06
N ASP A 175 0.74 12.19 -12.53
CA ASP A 175 1.46 13.22 -13.26
C ASP A 175 2.97 13.07 -12.97
N PRO A 176 3.78 12.59 -13.93
CA PRO A 176 5.23 12.43 -13.76
C PRO A 176 5.98 13.77 -13.64
N HIS A 177 5.31 14.90 -13.86
CA HIS A 177 5.90 16.24 -13.80
C HIS A 177 5.31 17.09 -12.66
N ALA A 178 4.67 16.46 -11.68
CA ALA A 178 4.11 17.15 -10.53
C ALA A 178 5.16 18.03 -9.84
N THR A 179 4.82 19.30 -9.57
CA THR A 179 5.72 20.29 -8.95
C THR A 179 6.15 19.89 -7.54
N ALA A 180 5.38 19.03 -6.88
CA ALA A 180 5.71 18.47 -5.57
C ALA A 180 7.00 17.62 -5.57
N SER A 181 7.40 17.10 -6.73
CA SER A 181 8.66 16.35 -6.90
C SER A 181 9.91 17.11 -6.46
N ALA A 182 9.86 18.45 -6.42
CA ALA A 182 10.99 19.29 -6.04
C ALA A 182 11.29 19.33 -4.54
N TRP A 183 10.36 18.86 -3.68
CA TRP A 183 10.49 19.02 -2.22
C TRP A 183 10.06 17.81 -1.39
N VAL A 184 9.38 16.81 -1.96
CA VAL A 184 9.17 15.52 -1.28
C VAL A 184 10.46 14.70 -1.31
N ASP A 185 10.71 13.87 -0.29
CA ASP A 185 11.94 13.08 -0.26
C ASP A 185 11.99 12.02 -1.37
N VAL A 186 10.85 11.38 -1.65
CA VAL A 186 10.74 10.37 -2.69
C VAL A 186 9.50 10.62 -3.55
N PHE A 187 9.71 10.84 -4.84
CA PHE A 187 8.62 11.05 -5.79
C PHE A 187 8.43 9.81 -6.68
N ILE A 188 7.18 9.31 -6.73
CA ILE A 188 6.75 8.18 -7.55
C ILE A 188 5.74 8.72 -8.57
N GLY A 189 6.26 9.28 -9.66
CA GLY A 189 5.48 9.82 -10.76
C GLY A 189 5.19 8.78 -11.83
N VAL A 190 4.00 8.19 -11.81
CA VAL A 190 3.58 7.14 -12.75
C VAL A 190 2.96 7.77 -13.99
N ASP A 191 3.60 7.63 -15.16
CA ASP A 191 2.99 8.12 -16.40
C ASP A 191 1.93 7.13 -16.91
N THR A 192 0.68 7.28 -16.44
CA THR A 192 -0.45 6.50 -16.96
C THR A 192 -1.03 7.07 -18.25
N GLY A 193 -0.56 8.25 -18.70
CA GLY A 193 -1.12 8.98 -19.83
C GLY A 193 -2.58 9.45 -19.62
N PRO A 194 -3.25 9.88 -20.70
CA PRO A 194 -4.65 10.35 -20.65
C PRO A 194 -5.63 9.22 -20.33
N GLU A 195 -6.73 9.57 -19.67
CA GLU A 195 -7.80 8.65 -19.31
C GLU A 195 -8.80 8.42 -20.45
N VAL A 196 -9.42 7.23 -20.48
CA VAL A 196 -10.43 6.88 -21.50
C VAL A 196 -11.61 7.85 -21.48
N VAL A 197 -12.04 8.24 -20.29
CA VAL A 197 -12.88 9.41 -20.07
C VAL A 197 -11.97 10.52 -19.54
N THR A 198 -11.79 11.60 -20.32
CA THR A 198 -10.89 12.70 -20.00
C THR A 198 -11.06 13.17 -18.55
N GLY A 199 -9.96 13.22 -17.77
CA GLY A 199 -9.96 13.64 -16.37
C GLY A 199 -10.50 12.61 -15.36
N SER A 200 -11.05 11.48 -15.80
CA SER A 200 -11.59 10.43 -14.92
C SER A 200 -10.48 9.55 -14.33
N THR A 201 -9.64 10.15 -13.47
CA THR A 201 -8.48 9.51 -12.81
C THR A 201 -8.83 8.35 -11.86
N ARG A 202 -10.12 8.10 -11.60
CA ARG A 202 -10.59 6.87 -10.95
C ARG A 202 -10.38 5.59 -11.79
N MET A 203 -9.85 5.71 -13.00
CA MET A 203 -9.60 4.62 -13.94
C MET A 203 -8.13 4.16 -13.90
N LYS A 204 -7.30 4.52 -14.88
CA LYS A 204 -5.92 4.02 -14.96
C LYS A 204 -5.05 4.55 -13.83
N ALA A 205 -5.14 5.83 -13.51
CA ALA A 205 -4.37 6.43 -12.42
C ALA A 205 -4.66 5.76 -11.06
N ALA A 206 -5.94 5.53 -10.74
CA ALA A 206 -6.33 4.81 -9.53
C ALA A 206 -5.91 3.32 -9.56
N THR A 207 -5.96 2.67 -10.73
CA THR A 207 -5.47 1.29 -10.87
C THR A 207 -3.96 1.23 -10.61
N ALA A 208 -3.18 2.17 -11.14
CA ALA A 208 -1.75 2.28 -10.88
C ALA A 208 -1.46 2.50 -9.38
N GLN A 209 -2.20 3.41 -8.73
CA GLN A 209 -2.11 3.64 -7.29
C GLN A 209 -2.38 2.37 -6.49
N LYS A 210 -3.42 1.60 -6.84
CA LYS A 210 -3.72 0.31 -6.19
C LYS A 210 -2.56 -0.67 -6.32
N LEU A 211 -2.02 -0.83 -7.53
CA LEU A 211 -0.90 -1.75 -7.78
C LEU A 211 0.34 -1.34 -6.98
N LEU A 212 0.66 -0.04 -6.93
CA LEU A 212 1.78 0.47 -6.14
C LEU A 212 1.59 0.29 -4.64
N LEU A 213 0.41 0.59 -4.10
CA LEU A 213 0.11 0.42 -2.67
C LEU A 213 0.22 -1.04 -2.26
N ASN A 214 -0.39 -1.96 -3.03
CA ASN A 214 -0.29 -3.38 -2.74
C ASN A 214 1.15 -3.90 -2.86
N ALA A 215 1.91 -3.46 -3.86
CA ALA A 215 3.31 -3.83 -4.00
C ALA A 215 4.15 -3.29 -2.83
N PHE A 216 3.95 -2.03 -2.45
CA PHE A 216 4.62 -1.37 -1.33
C PHE A 216 4.36 -2.09 -0.01
N SER A 217 3.09 -2.23 0.37
CA SER A 217 2.71 -2.81 1.66
C SER A 217 3.08 -4.29 1.75
N THR A 218 2.92 -5.05 0.66
CA THR A 218 3.37 -6.45 0.58
C THR A 218 4.88 -6.56 0.72
N ALA A 219 5.65 -5.74 0.00
CA ALA A 219 7.11 -5.77 0.09
C ALA A 219 7.60 -5.42 1.50
N VAL A 220 6.98 -4.43 2.16
CA VAL A 220 7.26 -4.12 3.57
C VAL A 220 7.01 -5.35 4.46
N MET A 221 5.87 -6.03 4.31
CA MET A 221 5.54 -7.20 5.14
C MET A 221 6.44 -8.40 4.89
N VAL A 222 6.84 -8.63 3.63
CA VAL A 222 7.84 -9.63 3.26
C VAL A 222 9.17 -9.32 3.96
N ARG A 223 9.62 -8.06 3.90
CA ARG A 223 10.88 -7.61 4.52
C ARG A 223 10.85 -7.65 6.05
N LEU A 224 9.66 -7.57 6.65
CA LEU A 224 9.44 -7.75 8.09
C LEU A 224 9.22 -9.23 8.49
N GLY A 225 9.41 -10.19 7.58
CA GLY A 225 9.38 -11.62 7.90
C GLY A 225 7.98 -12.21 8.07
N ARG A 226 6.93 -11.55 7.56
CA ARG A 226 5.53 -12.04 7.61
C ARG A 226 5.23 -13.09 6.53
N VAL A 227 6.19 -13.34 5.64
CA VAL A 227 6.10 -14.27 4.51
C VAL A 227 7.32 -15.20 4.53
N PHE A 228 7.11 -16.49 4.27
CA PHE A 228 8.18 -17.47 4.04
C PHE A 228 7.99 -18.09 2.67
N SER A 229 9.04 -18.08 1.83
CA SER A 229 8.87 -18.38 0.39
C SER A 229 7.79 -17.46 -0.19
N ASN A 230 6.69 -18.01 -0.70
CA ASN A 230 5.48 -17.32 -1.14
C ASN A 230 4.27 -17.62 -0.24
N PHE A 231 4.50 -18.14 0.97
CA PHE A 231 3.48 -18.48 1.95
C PHE A 231 3.27 -17.35 2.96
N MET A 232 2.00 -16.99 3.17
CA MET A 232 1.56 -16.07 4.22
C MET A 232 1.57 -16.81 5.56
N ILE A 233 2.64 -16.64 6.34
CA ILE A 233 2.92 -17.47 7.52
C ILE A 233 2.45 -16.86 8.84
N ASP A 234 1.98 -15.62 8.81
CA ASP A 234 1.45 -14.92 9.99
C ASP A 234 -0.06 -14.73 9.88
N VAL A 235 -0.75 -15.83 9.59
CA VAL A 235 -2.22 -15.88 9.51
C VAL A 235 -2.80 -16.13 10.88
N VAL A 236 -3.85 -15.38 11.26
CA VAL A 236 -4.64 -15.66 12.45
C VAL A 236 -5.72 -16.71 12.09
N PRO A 237 -5.65 -17.96 12.58
CA PRO A 237 -6.60 -18.99 12.22
C PRO A 237 -7.93 -18.85 12.99
N THR A 238 -8.78 -17.93 12.52
CA THR A 238 -10.09 -17.68 13.13
C THR A 238 -11.14 -18.76 12.84
N ASN A 239 -10.86 -19.71 11.93
CA ASN A 239 -11.80 -20.75 11.53
C ASN A 239 -11.11 -22.06 11.08
N ALA A 240 -11.89 -23.13 10.96
CA ALA A 240 -11.41 -24.46 10.58
C ALA A 240 -10.72 -24.50 9.20
N LYS A 241 -11.21 -23.71 8.23
CA LYS A 241 -10.59 -23.60 6.90
C LYS A 241 -9.18 -23.03 6.97
N LEU A 242 -8.96 -22.02 7.81
CA LEU A 242 -7.62 -21.43 7.99
C LEU A 242 -6.66 -22.40 8.69
N ARG A 243 -7.14 -23.19 9.66
CA ARG A 243 -6.33 -24.26 10.27
C ARG A 243 -5.92 -25.33 9.26
N GLY A 244 -6.84 -25.80 8.43
CA GLY A 244 -6.52 -26.73 7.34
C GLY A 244 -5.48 -26.17 6.38
N ARG A 245 -5.59 -24.88 6.03
CA ARG A 245 -4.61 -24.19 5.16
C ARG A 245 -3.22 -24.15 5.79
N MET A 246 -3.10 -23.86 7.08
CA MET A 246 -1.80 -23.86 7.77
C MET A 246 -1.14 -25.24 7.71
N LEU A 247 -1.92 -26.31 7.87
CA LEU A 247 -1.42 -27.67 7.83
C LEU A 247 -0.93 -28.05 6.42
N SER A 248 -1.71 -27.75 5.38
CA SER A 248 -1.27 -27.95 4.00
C SER A 248 0.01 -27.17 3.68
N MET A 249 0.11 -25.93 4.18
CA MET A 249 1.32 -25.12 4.01
C MET A 249 2.53 -25.73 4.73
N LEU A 250 2.36 -26.28 5.94
CA LEU A 250 3.45 -26.95 6.65
C LEU A 250 3.95 -28.17 5.88
N VAL A 251 3.03 -29.02 5.42
CA VAL A 251 3.37 -30.20 4.61
C VAL A 251 4.14 -29.80 3.36
N GLU A 252 3.64 -28.81 2.61
CA GLU A 252 4.29 -28.35 1.37
C GLU A 252 5.64 -27.67 1.63
N ALA A 253 5.74 -26.84 2.67
CA ALA A 253 6.96 -26.10 2.98
C ALA A 253 8.08 -26.96 3.58
N THR A 254 7.74 -28.05 4.26
CA THR A 254 8.69 -28.86 5.04
C THR A 254 8.93 -30.25 4.45
N GLY A 255 7.99 -30.77 3.65
CA GLY A 255 8.04 -32.13 3.13
C GLY A 255 7.68 -33.22 4.14
N HIS A 256 7.31 -32.86 5.38
CA HIS A 256 6.83 -33.80 6.39
C HIS A 256 5.39 -34.24 6.12
N ASP A 257 4.99 -35.37 6.70
CA ASP A 257 3.61 -35.82 6.63
C ASP A 257 2.66 -34.95 7.48
N GLU A 258 1.36 -35.13 7.24
CA GLU A 258 0.31 -34.35 7.88
C GLU A 258 0.26 -34.59 9.41
N GLU A 259 0.57 -35.78 9.88
CA GLU A 259 0.51 -36.12 11.31
C GLU A 259 1.62 -35.41 12.09
N ASP A 260 2.85 -35.44 11.57
CA ASP A 260 4.00 -34.73 12.11
C ASP A 260 3.77 -33.21 12.12
N CYS A 261 3.26 -32.66 11.01
CA CYS A 261 2.95 -31.24 10.90
C CYS A 261 1.87 -30.82 11.91
N ARG A 262 0.80 -31.62 12.05
CA ARG A 262 -0.28 -31.35 13.00
C ARG A 262 0.22 -31.38 14.43
N ARG A 263 0.96 -32.43 14.81
CA ARG A 263 1.53 -32.57 16.16
C ARG A 263 2.45 -31.40 16.51
N THR A 264 3.28 -30.96 15.55
CA THR A 264 4.22 -29.85 15.77
C THR A 264 3.48 -28.51 15.86
N LEU A 265 2.46 -28.30 15.03
CA LEU A 265 1.63 -27.10 15.09
C LEU A 265 0.85 -27.01 16.41
N ASP A 266 0.33 -28.14 16.91
CA ASP A 266 -0.34 -28.23 18.21
C ASP A 266 0.64 -27.93 19.35
N ALA A 267 1.86 -28.49 19.31
CA ALA A 267 2.94 -28.17 20.27
C ALA A 267 3.37 -26.70 20.20
N ALA A 268 3.29 -26.08 19.02
CA ALA A 268 3.50 -24.65 18.80
C ALA A 268 2.31 -23.78 19.24
N GLY A 269 1.22 -24.37 19.76
CA GLY A 269 0.03 -23.61 20.17
C GLY A 269 -0.64 -22.88 19.01
N GLY A 270 -0.49 -23.41 17.78
CA GLY A 270 -0.98 -22.77 16.56
C GLY A 270 -0.04 -21.71 15.96
N ASP A 271 1.17 -21.49 16.51
CA ASP A 271 2.16 -20.61 15.88
C ASP A 271 2.82 -21.30 14.68
N LEU A 272 2.39 -20.92 13.48
CA LEU A 272 2.88 -21.46 12.22
C LEU A 272 4.38 -21.21 12.02
N ARG A 273 4.92 -20.06 12.48
CA ARG A 273 6.35 -19.76 12.33
C ARG A 273 7.20 -20.68 13.18
N ALA A 274 6.81 -20.86 14.44
CA ALA A 274 7.52 -21.75 15.35
C ALA A 274 7.47 -23.19 14.84
N ALA A 275 6.33 -23.65 14.33
CA ALA A 275 6.19 -24.98 13.72
C ALA A 275 7.07 -25.14 12.47
N LEU A 276 7.10 -24.15 11.58
CA LEU A 276 7.96 -24.15 10.39
C LEU A 276 9.44 -24.28 10.77
N VAL A 277 9.92 -23.45 11.69
CA VAL A 277 11.34 -23.48 12.11
C VAL A 277 11.68 -24.80 12.79
N ALA A 278 10.80 -25.31 13.66
CA ALA A 278 10.99 -26.59 14.34
C ALA A 278 11.16 -27.77 13.36
N LEU A 279 10.26 -27.86 12.37
CA LEU A 279 10.30 -28.92 11.36
C LEU A 279 11.52 -28.77 10.43
N LEU A 280 11.76 -27.57 9.90
CA LEU A 280 12.88 -27.33 8.97
C LEU A 280 14.26 -27.52 9.61
N ALA A 281 14.42 -27.17 10.88
CA ALA A 281 15.68 -27.32 11.60
C ALA A 281 15.84 -28.67 12.31
N GLY A 282 14.77 -29.49 12.38
CA GLY A 282 14.75 -30.71 13.19
C GLY A 282 15.02 -30.43 14.67
N ARG A 283 14.29 -29.46 15.25
CA ARG A 283 14.43 -29.00 16.63
C ARG A 283 13.09 -28.89 17.34
N GLU A 284 13.13 -28.89 18.67
CA GLU A 284 11.96 -28.64 19.51
C GLU A 284 11.39 -27.22 19.31
N VAL A 285 10.07 -27.09 19.44
CA VAL A 285 9.33 -25.81 19.33
C VAL A 285 9.90 -24.72 20.24
N ALA A 286 10.38 -25.10 21.43
CA ALA A 286 10.99 -24.15 22.36
C ALA A 286 12.27 -23.50 21.79
N ALA A 287 13.13 -24.30 21.14
CA ALA A 287 14.33 -23.80 20.48
C ALA A 287 13.97 -22.93 19.27
N ALA A 288 12.99 -23.36 18.48
CA ALA A 288 12.46 -22.59 17.35
C ALA A 288 11.96 -21.19 17.77
N ARG A 289 11.19 -21.10 18.87
CA ARG A 289 10.72 -19.82 19.42
C ARG A 289 11.88 -18.93 19.88
N GLY A 290 12.88 -19.51 20.55
CA GLY A 290 14.08 -18.79 20.96
C GLY A 290 14.84 -18.20 19.76
N ALA A 291 15.02 -19.01 18.71
CA ALA A 291 15.69 -18.56 17.48
C ALA A 291 14.91 -17.45 16.76
N LEU A 292 13.57 -17.58 16.65
CA LEU A 292 12.71 -16.55 16.06
C LEU A 292 12.81 -15.21 16.81
N ALA A 293 12.76 -15.24 18.15
CA ALA A 293 12.89 -14.04 18.97
C ALA A 293 14.25 -13.34 18.77
N GLY A 294 15.33 -14.11 18.60
CA GLY A 294 16.68 -13.58 18.34
C GLY A 294 16.89 -13.01 16.94
N HIS A 295 16.05 -13.36 15.96
CA HIS A 295 16.24 -13.03 14.54
C HIS A 295 15.05 -12.30 13.92
N GLY A 296 14.38 -11.44 14.69
CA GLY A 296 13.31 -10.57 14.18
C GLY A 296 12.12 -11.33 13.59
N ASN A 297 11.84 -12.54 14.11
CA ASN A 297 10.79 -13.45 13.63
C ASN A 297 10.94 -13.91 12.17
N ARG A 298 12.15 -13.83 11.59
CA ARG A 298 12.42 -14.32 10.24
C ARG A 298 12.72 -15.81 10.27
N VAL A 299 11.88 -16.60 9.61
CA VAL A 299 11.97 -18.08 9.60
C VAL A 299 13.31 -18.56 9.04
N ARG A 300 13.81 -18.01 7.93
CA ARG A 300 15.07 -18.48 7.32
C ARG A 300 16.27 -18.22 8.23
N ASP A 301 16.33 -17.03 8.83
CA ASP A 301 17.41 -16.64 9.74
C ASP A 301 17.40 -17.53 11.00
N ALA A 302 16.21 -17.80 11.55
CA ALA A 302 16.04 -18.69 12.69
C ALA A 302 16.39 -20.16 12.39
N VAL A 303 16.08 -20.65 11.19
CA VAL A 303 16.48 -22.01 10.76
C VAL A 303 18.00 -22.09 10.64
N ALA A 304 18.64 -21.14 9.96
CA ALA A 304 20.10 -21.11 9.79
C ALA A 304 20.82 -21.17 11.15
N ALA A 305 20.39 -20.35 12.11
CA ALA A 305 20.95 -20.30 13.47
C ALA A 305 20.81 -21.60 14.29
N LEU A 306 19.93 -22.53 13.89
CA LEU A 306 19.72 -23.82 14.58
C LEU A 306 20.39 -25.00 13.88
N THR A 307 20.81 -24.80 12.63
CA THR A 307 21.43 -25.83 11.77
C THR A 307 22.94 -25.65 11.59
N GLU A 308 23.47 -24.48 11.91
CA GLU A 308 24.91 -24.25 12.12
C GLU A 308 25.40 -24.84 13.45
#